data_AF-A0A1V0V078-F1
#
_entry.id   AF-A0A1V0V078-F1
#
_cell.length_a   1.000
_cell.length_b   1.000
_cell.length_c   1.000
_cell.angle_alpha   90.00
_cell.angle_beta   90.00
_cell.angle_gamma   90.00
#
_symmetry.space_group_name_H-M   'P 1'
#
loop_
_entity.id
_entity.type
_entity.pdbx_description
1 polymer ?
#
loop_
_entity_poly.entity_id
_entity_poly.type
_entity_poly.pdbx_seq_one_letter_code
_entity_poly.pdbx_strand_id
1 'polypeptide(L)' 'MELIEERNGFKICEREESELGYSPSIRYAVFHPEEVWFANFKSLKEAQEFCDKEDVDLWLLIER' A
#
# COMPACT_ATOMS: atom_id res chain seq x y z
N MET A 1 4.34 -11.61 -2.54
CA MET A 1 4.22 -10.14 -2.75
C MET A 1 5.53 -9.57 -3.26
N GLU A 2 5.47 -8.68 -4.24
CA GLU A 2 6.61 -7.98 -4.85
C GLU A 2 6.53 -6.47 -4.63
N LEU A 3 7.61 -5.84 -4.18
CA LEU A 3 7.66 -4.38 -4.02
C LEU A 3 7.74 -3.72 -5.42
N ILE A 4 6.78 -2.84 -5.71
CA ILE A 4 6.72 -2.11 -6.97
C ILE A 4 7.45 -0.78 -6.86
N GLU A 5 7.12 0.01 -5.83
CA GLU A 5 7.71 1.31 -5.59
C GLU A 5 7.52 1.80 -4.15
N GLU A 6 8.30 2.82 -3.79
CA GLU A 6 8.13 3.59 -2.57
C GLU A 6 7.65 5.00 -2.91
N ARG A 7 6.64 5.50 -2.20
CA ARG A 7 6.01 6.79 -2.50
C ARG A 7 5.50 7.46 -1.23
N ASN A 8 5.96 8.69 -0.98
CA ASN A 8 5.66 9.46 0.23
C ASN A 8 5.85 8.68 1.54
N GLY A 9 6.89 7.86 1.60
CA GLY A 9 7.22 7.00 2.74
C GLY A 9 6.48 5.65 2.76
N PHE A 10 5.41 5.48 1.99
CA PHE A 10 4.72 4.20 1.88
C PHE A 10 5.40 3.25 0.89
N LYS A 11 5.23 1.95 1.11
CA LYS A 11 5.64 0.89 0.17
C LYS A 11 4.42 0.35 -0.56
N ILE A 12 4.44 0.35 -1.89
CA ILE A 12 3.40 -0.25 -2.72
C ILE A 12 3.88 -1.61 -3.22
N CYS A 13 3.18 -2.66 -2.85
CA CYS A 13 3.48 -4.03 -3.26
C CYS A 13 2.37 -4.59 -4.15
N GLU A 14 2.74 -5.40 -5.14
CA GLU A 14 1.81 -6.23 -5.90
C GLU A 14 1.69 -7.62 -5.23
N ARG A 15 0.45 -8.07 -5.08
CA ARG A 15 0.13 -9.42 -4.57
C ARG A 15 0.26 -10.44 -5.69
N GLU A 16 0.87 -11.58 -5.35
CA GLU A 16 0.92 -12.71 -6.27
C GLU A 16 -0.47 -13.33 -6.45
N GLU A 17 -0.75 -13.95 -7.59
CA GLU A 17 -2.05 -14.59 -7.85
C GLU A 17 -2.41 -15.65 -6.80
N SER A 18 -1.41 -16.31 -6.23
CA SER A 18 -1.52 -17.27 -5.13
C SER A 18 -2.05 -16.65 -3.82
N GLU A 19 -1.86 -15.35 -3.62
CA GLU A 19 -2.24 -14.60 -2.40
C GLU A 19 -3.60 -13.91 -2.52
N LEU A 20 -4.16 -13.84 -3.72
CA LEU A 20 -5.40 -13.11 -4.00
C LEU A 20 -6.66 -13.80 -3.45
N GLY A 21 -6.61 -15.10 -3.19
CA GLY A 21 -7.71 -15.87 -2.58
C GLY A 21 -9.09 -15.57 -3.21
N TYR A 22 -10.05 -15.18 -2.39
CA TYR A 22 -11.43 -14.87 -2.80
C TYR A 22 -11.63 -13.47 -3.44
N SER A 23 -10.61 -12.61 -3.46
CA SER A 23 -10.70 -11.25 -3.99
C SER A 23 -9.61 -10.97 -5.04
N PRO A 24 -9.69 -11.61 -6.23
CA PRO A 24 -8.71 -11.47 -7.31
C PRO A 24 -8.59 -10.06 -7.87
N SER A 25 -9.55 -9.19 -7.56
CA SER A 25 -9.50 -7.80 -7.99
C SER A 25 -8.55 -6.93 -7.15
N ILE A 26 -8.18 -7.32 -5.93
CA ILE A 26 -7.33 -6.53 -5.04
C ILE A 26 -5.87 -6.94 -5.23
N ARG A 27 -5.24 -6.32 -6.22
CA ARG A 27 -3.89 -6.68 -6.67
C ARG A 27 -2.77 -5.90 -5.98
N TYR A 28 -3.05 -4.71 -5.47
CA TYR A 28 -2.02 -3.84 -4.88
C TYR A 28 -2.27 -3.62 -3.39
N ALA A 29 -1.20 -3.64 -2.61
CA ALA A 29 -1.20 -3.42 -1.18
C ALA A 29 -0.26 -2.26 -0.85
N VAL A 30 -0.69 -1.37 0.04
CA VAL A 30 0.12 -0.26 0.54
C VAL A 30 0.47 -0.55 1.98
N PHE A 31 1.76 -0.44 2.30
CA PHE A 31 2.32 -0.64 3.63
C PHE A 31 2.89 0.67 4.15
N HIS A 32 2.67 0.93 5.44
CA HIS A 32 3.40 1.95 6.17
C HIS A 32 4.89 1.55 6.27
N PRO A 33 5.85 2.48 6.40
CA PRO A 33 7.27 2.14 6.51
C PRO A 33 7.61 1.23 7.70
N GLU A 34 6.77 1.21 8.72
CA GLU A 34 6.84 0.23 9.83
C GLU A 34 6.32 -1.17 9.47
N GLU A 35 6.10 -1.42 8.18
CA GLU A 35 5.64 -2.68 7.58
C GLU A 35 4.23 -3.12 8.05
N VAL A 36 3.45 -2.17 8.58
CA VAL A 36 2.04 -2.36 8.90
C VAL A 36 1.23 -2.31 7.61
N TRP A 37 0.41 -3.34 7.38
CA TRP A 37 -0.53 -3.38 6.27
C TRP A 37 -1.53 -2.22 6.41
N PHE A 38 -1.52 -1.30 5.47
CA PHE A 38 -2.35 -0.11 5.54
C PHE A 38 -3.62 -0.24 4.70
N ALA A 39 -3.47 -0.46 3.39
CA ALA A 39 -4.60 -0.45 2.46
C ALA A 39 -4.41 -1.39 1.27
N ASN A 40 -5.51 -1.59 0.54
CA ASN A 40 -5.66 -2.59 -0.51
C ASN A 40 -6.40 -1.96 -1.71
N PHE A 41 -5.84 -2.10 -2.91
CA PHE A 41 -6.30 -1.41 -4.11
C PHE A 41 -6.39 -2.34 -5.31
N LYS A 42 -7.25 -1.99 -6.27
CA LYS A 42 -7.45 -2.79 -7.48
C LYS A 42 -6.46 -2.44 -8.58
N SER A 43 -5.95 -1.22 -8.56
CA SER A 43 -4.97 -0.74 -9.54
C SER A 43 -3.81 -0.02 -8.86
N LEU A 44 -2.65 -0.06 -9.50
CA LEU A 44 -1.47 0.69 -9.06
C LEU A 44 -1.78 2.19 -8.95
N LYS A 45 -2.58 2.72 -9.88
CA LYS A 45 -2.98 4.13 -9.89
C LYS A 45 -3.76 4.53 -8.62
N GLU A 46 -4.69 3.70 -8.16
CA GLU A 46 -5.42 3.96 -6.91
C GLU A 46 -4.48 3.96 -5.70
N ALA A 47 -3.52 3.04 -5.65
CA ALA A 47 -2.52 2.98 -4.59
C ALA A 47 -1.59 4.21 -4.60
N GLN A 48 -1.18 4.66 -5.79
CA GLN A 48 -0.39 5.88 -5.97
C GLN A 48 -1.14 7.13 -5.53
N GLU A 49 -2.39 7.29 -5.97
CA GLU A 49 -3.24 8.43 -5.59
C GLU A 49 -3.51 8.46 -4.08
N PHE A 50 -3.58 7.30 -3.44
CA PHE A 50 -3.64 7.20 -1.98
C PHE A 50 -2.34 7.72 -1.34
N CYS A 51 -1.18 7.21 -1.78
CA CYS A 51 0.11 7.64 -1.25
C CYS A 51 0.39 9.13 -1.52
N ASP A 52 -0.14 9.71 -2.61
CA ASP A 52 0.00 11.15 -2.91
C ASP A 52 -0.81 12.05 -1.98
N LYS A 53 -1.93 11.55 -1.46
CA LYS A 53 -2.83 12.31 -0.57
C LYS A 53 -2.44 12.18 0.88
N GLU A 54 -1.90 11.04 1.25
CA GLU A 54 -1.47 10.72 2.61
C GLU A 54 0.02 11.06 2.78
N ASP A 55 0.38 11.53 3.97
CA ASP A 55 1.77 11.75 4.34
C ASP A 55 2.12 10.85 5.53
N VAL A 56 3.08 9.95 5.36
CA VAL A 56 3.57 9.07 6.44
C VAL A 56 3.94 9.87 7.69
N ASP A 57 4.49 11.08 7.53
CA ASP A 57 4.91 11.89 8.67
C ASP A 57 3.71 12.36 9.51
N LEU A 58 2.54 12.57 8.90
CA LEU A 58 1.30 12.85 9.62
C LEU A 58 0.79 11.63 10.40
N TRP A 59 0.98 10.42 9.88
CA TRP A 59 0.60 9.18 10.56
C TRP A 59 1.49 8.90 11.79
N LEU A 60 2.80 9.10 11.64
CA LEU A 60 3.77 8.98 12.75
C LEU A 60 3.55 10.01 13.87
N LEU A 61 2.92 11.16 13.57
CA LEU A 61 2.55 12.18 14.55
C LEU A 61 1.33 11.79 15.40
N ILE A 62 0.42 10.96 14.88
CA ILE A 62 -0.80 10.53 15.59
C ILE A 62 -0.50 9.39 16.56
N GLU A 63 0.49 8.54 16.27
CA GLU A 63 0.86 7.39 17.11
C GLU A 63 1.84 7.72 18.26
N ARG A 64 2.15 9.01 18.49
CA ARG A 64 3.16 9.47 19.44
C ARG A 64 2.62 10.13 20.71
#